data_AF-A0A0G4M7K3-F1
#
_entry.id   AF-A0A0G4M7K3-F1
#
_cell.length_a   1.000
_cell.length_b   1.000
_cell.length_c   1.000
_cell.angle_alpha   90.00
_cell.angle_beta   90.00
_cell.angle_gamma   90.00
#
_symmetry.space_group_name_H-M   'P 1'
#
loop_
_entity.id
_entity.type
_entity.pdbx_description
1 polymer ?
#
loop_
_entity_poly.entity_id
_entity_poly.type
_entity_poly.pdbx_seq_one_letter_code
_entity_poly.pdbx_strand_id
1 'polypeptide(L)'
;MAHYGKNAPSDPPTHHTRKVLGYFFKGFGPILLVAAILVFIAWRPLGKPPAPANLALAIVLLAVFFIQAAFNMWQDWSSSRVMASIKTMLPDHCLVTRDGAQLTLLAEEIVPGDILTIKMGNKLPADVRFIGASSDARFDRSILTGESVPLAATVDSTNENYLETRCIGLQGTHCVSGTCIGVVVATGDKTIFGRIAKLTNEPKKGLTTLEREVLHFVLIICAVMLSVIVLVIIIWASWLRRDYPDWINVPNLIISCVSVAVAFIPEGLPVAVTASMTISANMMRKNKILCKSLKTVESLGSVSVICSDKTGTLTQNKMTVIDCALGNERMSVKQAHDALVLNQAQNPSGTHNALDQLRSLAGLCNAAEFDAATRRLPIEQRTIYGDATDQAILRFSEQLGSVAELRRCWQTKYELAFNSKNKYMIRALGLVHPDGKSMSLPSDTAAVFEPADILLTIKG
;
A
#
# COMPACT_ATOMS: atom_id res chain seq x y z
N MET A 1 -30.19 -7.10 4.88
CA MET A 1 -29.26 -6.33 5.74
C MET A 1 -29.26 -6.83 7.19
N ALA A 2 -30.42 -7.01 7.85
CA ALA A 2 -30.49 -7.45 9.25
C ALA A 2 -29.81 -8.81 9.55
N HIS A 3 -29.83 -9.76 8.60
CA HIS A 3 -29.23 -11.09 8.76
C HIS A 3 -27.74 -11.15 8.37
N TYR A 4 -27.30 -10.35 7.39
CA TYR A 4 -25.95 -10.45 6.79
C TYR A 4 -25.02 -9.30 7.19
N GLY A 5 -25.53 -8.22 7.79
CA GLY A 5 -24.77 -7.01 8.06
C GLY A 5 -24.57 -6.15 6.80
N LYS A 6 -23.74 -5.11 6.95
CA LYS A 6 -23.29 -4.25 5.85
C LYS A 6 -22.21 -4.94 5.02
N ASN A 7 -22.15 -4.65 3.73
CA ASN A 7 -21.03 -5.01 2.87
C ASN A 7 -19.85 -4.04 3.09
N ALA A 8 -19.25 -4.12 4.27
CA ALA A 8 -18.06 -3.37 4.63
C ALA A 8 -17.12 -4.27 5.47
N PRO A 9 -15.79 -4.06 5.40
CA PRO A 9 -14.87 -4.72 6.31
C PRO A 9 -15.16 -4.31 7.75
N SER A 10 -15.11 -5.25 8.69
CA SER A 10 -15.30 -4.94 10.11
C SER A 10 -14.15 -4.07 10.63
N ASP A 11 -14.48 -2.99 11.33
CA ASP A 11 -13.47 -2.20 12.04
C ASP A 11 -12.82 -3.03 13.17
N PRO A 12 -11.51 -2.86 13.42
CA PRO A 12 -10.84 -3.53 14.52
C PRO A 12 -11.41 -3.06 15.88
N PRO A 13 -11.61 -3.96 16.86
CA PRO A 13 -12.19 -3.59 18.14
C PRO A 13 -11.25 -2.68 18.95
N THR A 14 -11.69 -1.45 19.23
CA THR A 14 -10.98 -0.53 20.13
C THR A 14 -11.62 -0.48 21.51
N HIS A 15 -10.99 -1.09 22.51
CA HIS A 15 -11.39 -0.98 23.91
C HIS A 15 -10.82 0.30 24.55
N HIS A 16 -11.54 1.42 24.42
CA HIS A 16 -11.10 2.73 24.93
C HIS A 16 -10.78 2.72 26.44
N THR A 17 -11.61 2.05 27.26
CA THR A 17 -11.41 1.96 28.71
C THR A 17 -10.15 1.19 29.09
N ARG A 18 -9.90 0.04 28.45
CA ARG A 18 -8.68 -0.75 28.64
C ARG A 18 -7.43 0.02 28.19
N LYS A 19 -7.56 0.83 27.13
CA LYS A 19 -6.47 1.68 26.63
C LYS A 19 -6.11 2.78 27.63
N VAL A 20 -7.12 3.46 28.19
CA VAL A 20 -6.93 4.49 29.23
C VAL A 20 -6.32 3.89 30.49
N LEU A 21 -6.86 2.77 30.99
CA LEU A 21 -6.29 2.07 32.14
C LEU A 21 -4.85 1.62 31.89
N GLY A 22 -4.56 1.18 30.66
CA GLY A 22 -3.22 0.80 30.23
C GLY A 22 -2.19 1.93 30.33
N TYR A 23 -2.57 3.22 30.26
CA TYR A 23 -1.61 4.32 30.39
C TYR A 23 -1.08 4.50 31.81
N PHE A 24 -1.87 4.13 32.83
CA PHE A 24 -1.48 4.21 34.24
C PHE A 24 -0.50 3.11 34.63
N PHE A 25 -0.62 1.92 34.04
CA PHE A 25 0.18 0.74 34.40
C PHE A 25 1.28 0.42 33.39
N LYS A 26 1.59 1.33 32.46
CA LYS A 26 2.73 1.20 31.53
C LYS A 26 4.04 1.61 32.21
N GLY A 27 5.11 0.86 31.92
CA GLY A 27 6.47 1.18 32.38
C GLY A 27 6.59 1.20 33.90
N PHE A 28 7.02 2.34 34.45
CA PHE A 28 7.28 2.52 35.89
C PHE A 28 6.04 2.93 36.71
N GLY A 29 4.88 3.13 36.08
CA GLY A 29 3.64 3.51 36.76
C GLY A 29 3.25 2.60 37.94
N PRO A 30 3.33 1.26 37.82
CA PRO A 30 3.08 0.36 38.96
C PRO A 30 4.04 0.60 40.14
N ILE A 31 5.31 0.92 39.87
CA ILE A 31 6.32 1.16 40.91
C ILE A 31 6.01 2.45 41.66
N LEU A 32 5.65 3.52 40.94
CA LEU A 32 5.25 4.79 41.57
C LEU A 32 3.99 4.65 42.42
N LEU A 33 3.01 3.86 41.97
CA LEU A 33 1.80 3.60 42.74
C LEU A 33 2.11 2.83 44.02
N VAL A 34 2.92 1.77 43.94
CA VAL A 34 3.35 0.99 45.11
C VAL A 34 4.18 1.86 46.06
N ALA A 35 5.09 2.68 45.53
CA ALA A 35 5.89 3.64 46.31
C ALA A 35 4.99 4.64 47.06
N ALA A 36 4.01 5.24 46.39
CA ALA A 36 3.06 6.15 47.02
C ALA A 36 2.29 5.45 48.16
N ILE A 37 1.79 4.24 47.94
CA ILE A 37 1.09 3.43 48.96
C ILE A 37 2.02 3.14 50.15
N LEU A 38 3.27 2.73 49.91
CA LEU A 38 4.24 2.45 50.97
C LEU A 38 4.57 3.68 51.80
N VAL A 39 4.72 4.86 51.17
CA VAL A 39 4.95 6.13 51.89
C VAL A 39 3.71 6.56 52.68
N PHE A 40 2.50 6.33 52.16
CA PHE A 40 1.27 6.54 52.93
C PHE A 40 1.24 5.67 54.19
N ILE A 41 1.59 4.38 54.08
CA ILE A 41 1.67 3.45 55.22
C ILE A 41 2.76 3.86 56.21
N ALA A 42 3.91 4.34 55.72
CA ALA A 42 5.00 4.86 56.55
C ALA A 42 4.59 6.14 57.29
N TRP A 43 3.77 7.01 56.69
CA TRP A 43 3.19 8.17 57.36
C TRP A 43 2.16 7.76 58.42
N ARG A 44 1.19 6.90 58.07
CA ARG A 44 0.23 6.27 59.00
C ARG A 44 -0.18 4.90 58.46
N PRO A 45 -0.17 3.82 59.28
CA PRO A 45 -0.15 3.80 60.75
C PRO A 45 1.24 3.71 61.41
N LEU A 46 2.32 3.56 60.64
CA LEU A 46 3.64 3.24 61.22
C LEU A 46 4.38 4.46 61.80
N GLY A 47 4.15 5.67 61.28
CA GLY A 47 4.78 6.90 61.75
C GLY A 47 4.11 7.47 63.01
N LYS A 48 4.81 7.44 64.14
CA LYS A 48 4.37 8.05 65.42
C LYS A 48 5.50 8.88 66.04
N PRO A 49 5.44 10.23 66.06
CA PRO A 49 4.43 11.07 65.40
C PRO A 49 4.58 11.05 63.87
N PRO A 50 3.48 11.25 63.12
CA PRO A 50 3.51 11.26 61.67
C PRO A 50 4.24 12.52 61.16
N ALA A 51 5.38 12.34 60.48
CA ALA A 51 6.14 13.46 59.92
C ALA A 51 5.40 14.06 58.71
N PRO A 52 5.13 15.39 58.68
CA PRO A 52 4.48 16.05 57.54
C PRO A 52 5.23 15.86 56.21
N ALA A 53 6.56 15.72 56.27
CA ALA A 53 7.40 15.45 55.11
C ALA A 53 7.02 14.15 54.37
N ASN A 54 6.61 13.11 55.10
CA ASN A 54 6.23 11.82 54.52
C ASN A 54 4.91 11.92 53.77
N LEU A 55 3.95 12.68 54.32
CA LEU A 55 2.69 12.96 53.63
C LEU A 55 2.94 13.77 52.35
N ALA A 56 3.79 14.79 52.42
CA ALA A 56 4.17 15.58 51.26
C ALA A 56 4.79 14.70 50.17
N LEU A 57 5.72 13.80 50.53
CA LEU A 57 6.33 12.86 49.60
C LEU A 57 5.29 11.92 48.96
N ALA A 58 4.35 11.37 49.73
CA ALA A 58 3.30 10.51 49.19
C ALA A 58 2.39 11.25 48.18
N ILE A 59 2.02 12.50 48.49
CA ILE A 59 1.23 13.36 47.60
C ILE A 59 2.01 13.67 46.32
N VAL A 60 3.31 13.99 46.43
CA VAL A 60 4.17 14.24 45.26
C VAL A 60 4.26 13.00 44.38
N LEU A 61 4.51 11.82 44.94
CA LEU A 61 4.57 10.56 44.17
C LEU A 61 3.25 10.26 43.46
N LEU A 62 2.12 10.50 44.13
CA LEU A 62 0.80 10.35 43.51
C LEU A 62 0.59 11.36 42.37
N ALA A 63 1.01 12.61 42.54
CA ALA A 63 0.95 13.62 41.48
C ALA A 63 1.82 13.24 40.28
N VAL A 64 3.05 12.77 40.50
CA VAL A 64 3.95 12.30 39.44
C VAL A 64 3.34 11.11 38.70
N PHE A 65 2.69 10.18 39.40
CA PHE A 65 1.96 9.06 38.78
C PHE A 65 0.87 9.53 37.81
N PHE A 66 0.04 10.51 38.19
CA PHE A 66 -0.97 11.08 37.30
C PHE A 66 -0.38 11.84 36.13
N ILE A 67 0.67 12.65 36.36
CA ILE A 67 1.38 13.39 35.31
C ILE A 67 1.99 12.41 34.30
N GLN A 68 2.60 11.32 34.75
CA GLN A 68 3.16 10.30 33.89
C GLN A 68 2.09 9.61 33.03
N ALA A 69 0.93 9.27 33.61
CA ALA A 69 -0.19 8.71 32.85
C ALA A 69 -0.72 9.68 31.79
N ALA A 70 -0.83 10.97 32.12
CA ALA A 70 -1.21 12.02 31.18
C ALA A 70 -0.19 12.18 30.05
N PHE A 71 1.11 12.12 30.37
CA PHE A 71 2.18 12.15 29.38
C PHE A 71 2.12 10.94 28.44
N ASN A 72 1.95 9.72 28.97
CA ASN A 72 1.78 8.49 28.18
C ASN A 72 0.58 8.60 27.22
N MET A 73 -0.53 9.19 27.68
CA MET A 73 -1.72 9.43 26.87
C MET A 73 -1.45 10.44 25.75
N TRP A 74 -0.78 11.56 26.08
CA TRP A 74 -0.42 12.60 25.10
C TRP A 74 0.54 12.07 24.03
N GLN A 75 1.51 11.25 24.43
CA GLN A 75 2.49 10.59 23.55
C GLN A 75 1.79 9.66 22.54
N ASP A 76 0.84 8.84 22.99
CA ASP A 76 0.07 7.95 22.11
C ASP A 76 -0.86 8.73 21.17
N TRP A 77 -1.48 9.81 21.68
CA TRP A 77 -2.36 10.67 20.88
C TRP A 77 -1.61 11.43 19.79
N SER A 78 -0.46 12.03 20.12
CA SER A 78 0.40 12.74 19.16
C SER A 78 0.86 11.82 18.03
N SER A 79 1.25 10.58 18.37
CA SER A 79 1.64 9.55 17.41
C SER A 79 0.47 9.11 16.52
N SER A 80 -0.75 9.06 17.06
CA SER A 80 -1.95 8.63 16.34
C SER A 80 -2.51 9.70 15.38
N ARG A 81 -2.34 10.99 15.70
CA ARG A 81 -2.87 12.11 14.87
C ARG A 81 -2.26 12.16 13.46
N VAL A 82 -0.99 11.76 13.32
CA VAL A 82 -0.32 11.65 12.02
C VAL A 82 -0.92 10.51 11.17
N MET A 83 -1.58 9.54 11.81
CA MET A 83 -2.15 8.34 11.16
C MET A 83 -3.62 8.45 10.79
N ALA A 84 -4.37 9.34 11.44
CA ALA A 84 -5.80 9.50 11.20
C ALA A 84 -6.15 10.16 9.85
N SER A 85 -5.18 10.75 9.15
CA SER A 85 -5.42 11.49 7.90
C SER A 85 -5.46 10.62 6.62
N ILE A 86 -5.35 9.29 6.73
CA ILE A 86 -5.19 8.40 5.57
C ILE A 86 -6.13 7.19 5.67
N LYS A 87 -7.43 7.44 5.48
CA LYS A 87 -8.41 6.38 5.28
C LYS A 87 -9.47 6.83 4.27
N THR A 88 -9.44 6.26 3.07
CA THR A 88 -10.57 6.15 2.14
C THR A 88 -10.16 5.17 1.05
N MET A 89 -10.88 4.06 0.87
CA MET A 89 -10.53 3.09 -0.19
C MET A 89 -11.71 2.21 -0.65
N LEU A 90 -12.95 2.71 -0.60
CA LEU A 90 -14.10 1.98 -1.14
C LEU A 90 -14.90 2.84 -2.12
N PRO A 91 -15.43 2.24 -3.20
CA PRO A 91 -16.30 2.92 -4.16
C PRO A 91 -17.69 3.16 -3.57
N ASP A 92 -18.31 4.29 -3.92
CA ASP A 92 -19.50 4.78 -3.22
C ASP A 92 -20.81 4.12 -3.69
N HIS A 93 -20.98 3.82 -4.99
CA HIS A 93 -22.28 3.40 -5.56
C HIS A 93 -22.19 2.22 -6.56
N CYS A 94 -23.27 1.43 -6.65
CA CYS A 94 -23.40 0.29 -7.56
C CYS A 94 -24.82 0.12 -8.13
N LEU A 95 -24.93 -0.49 -9.31
CA LEU A 95 -26.20 -0.77 -10.00
C LEU A 95 -26.69 -2.19 -9.65
N VAL A 96 -27.84 -2.27 -8.99
CA VAL A 96 -28.46 -3.51 -8.51
C VAL A 96 -29.83 -3.69 -9.14
N THR A 97 -30.21 -4.93 -9.46
CA THR A 97 -31.58 -5.27 -9.86
C THR A 97 -32.28 -5.98 -8.72
N ARG A 98 -33.36 -5.39 -8.19
CA ARG A 98 -34.25 -5.98 -7.18
C ARG A 98 -35.68 -5.84 -7.67
N ASP A 99 -36.50 -6.89 -7.50
CA ASP A 99 -37.91 -6.91 -7.92
C ASP A 99 -38.13 -6.51 -9.40
N GLY A 100 -37.17 -6.83 -10.26
CA GLY A 100 -37.19 -6.51 -11.69
C GLY A 100 -36.84 -5.06 -12.05
N ALA A 101 -36.59 -4.19 -11.07
CA ALA A 101 -36.20 -2.80 -11.27
C ALA A 101 -34.70 -2.59 -11.03
N GLN A 102 -34.05 -1.78 -11.89
CA GLN A 102 -32.67 -1.34 -11.65
C GLN A 102 -32.65 -0.15 -10.69
N LEU A 103 -31.83 -0.27 -9.64
CA LEU A 103 -31.66 0.70 -8.57
C LEU A 103 -30.17 0.97 -8.38
N THR A 104 -29.81 2.22 -8.11
CA THR A 104 -28.46 2.58 -7.69
C THR A 104 -28.41 2.58 -6.16
N LEU A 105 -27.61 1.70 -5.57
CA LEU A 105 -27.47 1.57 -4.12
C LEU A 105 -26.03 1.85 -3.69
N LEU A 106 -25.87 2.22 -2.42
CA LEU A 106 -24.55 2.29 -1.81
C LEU A 106 -23.94 0.89 -1.77
N ALA A 107 -22.63 0.79 -2.02
CA ALA A 107 -21.94 -0.49 -1.99
C ALA A 107 -22.07 -1.21 -0.64
N GLU A 108 -22.25 -0.49 0.47
CA GLU A 108 -22.45 -1.06 1.81
C GLU A 108 -23.80 -1.79 1.99
N GLU A 109 -24.79 -1.52 1.15
CA GLU A 109 -26.16 -1.99 1.32
C GLU A 109 -26.46 -3.29 0.54
N ILE A 110 -25.49 -3.77 -0.24
CA ILE A 110 -25.64 -5.00 -1.01
C ILE A 110 -25.57 -6.22 -0.09
N VAL A 111 -26.33 -7.25 -0.45
CA VAL A 111 -26.41 -8.51 0.28
C VAL A 111 -26.21 -9.70 -0.67
N PRO A 112 -25.80 -10.87 -0.16
CA PRO A 112 -25.78 -12.09 -0.96
C PRO A 112 -27.15 -12.37 -1.59
N GLY A 113 -27.15 -12.72 -2.87
CA GLY A 113 -28.35 -12.93 -3.68
C GLY A 113 -28.74 -11.74 -4.57
N ASP A 114 -28.22 -10.53 -4.32
CA ASP A 114 -28.46 -9.38 -5.18
C ASP A 114 -27.89 -9.59 -6.60
N ILE A 115 -28.58 -9.08 -7.62
CA ILE A 115 -28.11 -9.13 -9.02
C ILE A 115 -27.46 -7.79 -9.36
N LEU A 116 -26.16 -7.80 -9.63
CA LEU A 116 -25.39 -6.62 -10.02
C LEU A 116 -25.26 -6.52 -11.54
N THR A 117 -25.41 -5.30 -12.06
CA THR A 117 -25.02 -4.96 -13.44
C THR A 117 -23.69 -4.23 -13.39
N ILE A 118 -22.68 -4.80 -14.04
CA ILE A 118 -21.30 -4.32 -14.01
C ILE A 118 -20.93 -3.87 -15.42
N LYS A 119 -20.50 -2.62 -15.53
CA LYS A 119 -20.05 -2.04 -16.81
C LYS A 119 -18.56 -1.73 -16.76
N MET A 120 -17.98 -1.53 -17.94
CA MET A 120 -16.62 -1.00 -18.10
C MET A 120 -16.37 0.19 -17.15
N GLY A 121 -15.23 0.15 -16.47
CA GLY A 121 -14.80 1.15 -15.48
C GLY A 121 -15.34 0.91 -14.07
N ASN A 122 -16.33 0.04 -13.86
CA ASN A 122 -16.84 -0.24 -12.52
C ASN A 122 -15.89 -1.13 -11.72
N LYS A 123 -15.77 -0.83 -10.43
CA LYS A 123 -15.10 -1.68 -9.44
C LYS A 123 -16.14 -2.62 -8.82
N LEU A 124 -15.79 -3.89 -8.67
CA LEU A 124 -16.68 -4.89 -8.06
C LEU A 124 -16.87 -4.60 -6.56
N PRO A 125 -18.10 -4.38 -6.08
CA PRO A 125 -18.36 -4.04 -4.68
C PRO A 125 -18.38 -5.27 -3.76
N ALA A 126 -18.49 -6.48 -4.32
CA ALA A 126 -18.55 -7.76 -3.61
C ALA A 126 -18.02 -8.89 -4.51
N ASP A 127 -17.89 -10.09 -3.96
CA ASP A 127 -17.66 -11.28 -4.78
C ASP A 127 -18.97 -11.67 -5.46
N VAL A 128 -18.92 -11.91 -6.78
CA VAL A 128 -20.08 -12.22 -7.61
C VAL A 128 -19.86 -13.46 -8.45
N ARG A 129 -20.93 -14.21 -8.71
CA ARG A 129 -20.99 -15.25 -9.72
C ARG A 129 -21.59 -14.68 -11.00
N PHE A 130 -20.85 -14.66 -12.09
CA PHE A 130 -21.35 -14.16 -13.37
C PHE A 130 -22.43 -15.08 -13.93
N ILE A 131 -23.60 -14.51 -14.23
CA ILE A 131 -24.72 -15.22 -14.88
C ILE A 131 -24.95 -14.74 -16.32
N GLY A 132 -24.36 -13.60 -16.69
CA GLY A 132 -24.25 -13.12 -18.05
C GLY A 132 -22.98 -12.31 -18.23
N ALA A 133 -22.30 -12.48 -19.35
CA ALA A 133 -21.10 -11.72 -19.70
C ALA A 133 -21.08 -11.50 -21.21
N SER A 134 -20.75 -10.28 -21.63
CA SER A 134 -20.48 -10.00 -23.05
C SER A 134 -19.17 -10.69 -23.48
N SER A 135 -19.02 -10.97 -24.78
CA SER A 135 -17.85 -11.69 -25.31
C SER A 135 -16.52 -10.95 -25.11
N ASP A 136 -16.59 -9.64 -24.95
CA ASP A 136 -15.46 -8.73 -24.70
C ASP A 136 -15.27 -8.42 -23.21
N ALA A 137 -16.06 -9.01 -22.31
CA ALA A 137 -15.99 -8.73 -20.89
C ALA A 137 -14.67 -9.20 -20.27
N ARG A 138 -13.90 -8.27 -19.70
CA ARG A 138 -12.63 -8.56 -19.02
C ARG A 138 -12.49 -7.84 -17.69
N PHE A 139 -11.81 -8.49 -16.75
CA PHE A 139 -11.55 -7.97 -15.42
C PHE A 139 -10.06 -7.93 -15.11
N ASP A 140 -9.61 -6.79 -14.57
CA ASP A 140 -8.29 -6.62 -13.99
C ASP A 140 -8.31 -7.06 -12.53
N ARG A 141 -7.57 -8.14 -12.25
CA ARG A 141 -7.47 -8.77 -10.93
C ARG A 141 -6.15 -8.45 -10.22
N SER A 142 -5.38 -7.50 -10.73
CA SER A 142 -4.05 -7.11 -10.20
C SER A 142 -4.06 -6.77 -8.71
N ILE A 143 -5.14 -6.21 -8.18
CA ILE A 143 -5.27 -5.91 -6.73
C ILE A 143 -5.27 -7.16 -5.83
N LEU A 144 -5.58 -8.34 -6.37
CA LEU A 144 -5.60 -9.61 -5.64
C LEU A 144 -4.49 -10.57 -6.08
N THR A 145 -4.14 -10.58 -7.37
CA THR A 145 -3.17 -11.52 -7.93
C THR A 145 -1.79 -10.91 -8.19
N GLY A 146 -1.68 -9.57 -8.22
CA GLY A 146 -0.47 -8.88 -8.66
C GLY A 146 -0.21 -8.96 -10.17
N GLU A 147 -1.09 -9.59 -10.96
CA GLU A 147 -0.91 -9.73 -12.40
C GLU A 147 -1.88 -8.79 -13.15
N SER A 148 -1.34 -7.98 -14.06
CA SER A 148 -2.06 -6.88 -14.72
C SER A 148 -2.70 -7.24 -16.04
N VAL A 149 -2.59 -8.51 -16.46
CA VAL A 149 -3.22 -9.00 -17.69
C VAL A 149 -4.72 -9.23 -17.40
N PRO A 150 -5.64 -8.51 -18.06
CA PRO A 150 -7.07 -8.69 -17.81
C PRO A 150 -7.57 -10.07 -18.24
N LEU A 151 -8.34 -10.71 -17.38
CA LEU A 151 -8.92 -12.04 -17.62
C LEU A 151 -10.35 -11.93 -18.13
N ALA A 152 -10.71 -12.77 -19.11
CA ALA A 152 -12.07 -12.82 -19.65
C ALA A 152 -13.05 -13.34 -18.59
N ALA A 153 -14.25 -12.74 -18.53
CA ALA A 153 -15.35 -13.26 -17.72
C ALA A 153 -16.14 -14.32 -18.48
N THR A 154 -16.53 -15.40 -17.80
CA THR A 154 -17.34 -16.48 -18.38
C THR A 154 -18.54 -16.80 -17.49
N VAL A 155 -19.60 -17.36 -18.08
CA VAL A 155 -20.71 -17.90 -17.28
C VAL A 155 -20.38 -19.29 -16.77
N ASP A 156 -19.70 -20.13 -17.55
CA ASP A 156 -19.32 -21.48 -17.12
C ASP A 156 -18.05 -21.47 -16.26
N SER A 157 -17.98 -22.41 -15.31
CA SER A 157 -16.79 -22.57 -14.48
C SER A 157 -15.63 -23.08 -15.33
N THR A 158 -14.48 -22.41 -15.23
CA THR A 158 -13.28 -22.78 -15.99
C THR A 158 -12.23 -23.50 -15.14
N ASN A 159 -12.39 -23.48 -13.81
CA ASN A 159 -11.46 -24.11 -12.87
C ASN A 159 -12.22 -24.48 -11.58
N GLU A 160 -11.75 -25.48 -10.84
CA GLU A 160 -12.28 -25.82 -9.51
C GLU A 160 -11.86 -24.79 -8.44
N ASN A 161 -10.68 -24.18 -8.60
CA ASN A 161 -10.21 -23.15 -7.71
C ASN A 161 -11.04 -21.87 -7.89
N TYR A 162 -11.68 -21.44 -6.81
CA TYR A 162 -12.47 -20.21 -6.71
C TYR A 162 -11.71 -18.95 -7.18
N LEU A 163 -10.39 -18.92 -6.98
CA LEU A 163 -9.54 -17.81 -7.44
C LEU A 163 -9.16 -17.95 -8.92
N GLU A 164 -9.11 -19.13 -9.52
CA GLU A 164 -8.68 -19.25 -10.93
C GLU A 164 -9.86 -19.29 -11.90
N THR A 165 -11.05 -19.61 -11.41
CA THR A 165 -12.24 -19.67 -12.26
C THR A 165 -12.63 -18.28 -12.78
N ARG A 166 -12.98 -18.21 -14.05
CA ARG A 166 -13.37 -16.97 -14.76
C ARG A 166 -14.83 -16.58 -14.55
N CYS A 167 -15.56 -17.45 -13.84
CA CYS A 167 -16.98 -17.30 -13.61
C CYS A 167 -17.32 -16.57 -12.30
N ILE A 168 -16.28 -16.20 -11.54
CA ILE A 168 -16.36 -15.42 -10.30
C ILE A 168 -15.66 -14.08 -10.50
N GLY A 169 -16.39 -12.99 -10.23
CA GLY A 169 -15.82 -11.66 -10.01
C GLY A 169 -15.49 -11.48 -8.54
N LEU A 170 -14.34 -10.89 -8.22
CA LEU A 170 -13.87 -10.73 -6.84
C LEU A 170 -14.00 -9.28 -6.41
N GLN A 171 -14.34 -9.05 -5.14
CA GLN A 171 -14.45 -7.71 -4.58
C GLN A 171 -13.15 -6.93 -4.78
N GLY A 172 -13.29 -5.69 -5.25
CA GLY A 172 -12.19 -4.77 -5.46
C GLY A 172 -11.53 -4.83 -6.85
N THR A 173 -11.82 -5.83 -7.67
CA THR A 173 -11.30 -5.92 -9.05
C THR A 173 -12.09 -4.99 -10.00
N HIS A 174 -11.50 -4.63 -11.14
CA HIS A 174 -12.06 -3.65 -12.07
C HIS A 174 -12.53 -4.29 -13.37
N CYS A 175 -13.69 -3.91 -13.87
CA CYS A 175 -14.14 -4.25 -15.22
C CYS A 175 -13.43 -3.36 -16.25
N VAL A 176 -12.56 -3.93 -17.07
CA VAL A 176 -11.73 -3.19 -18.04
C VAL A 176 -12.46 -3.01 -19.37
N SER A 177 -13.30 -3.96 -19.74
CA SER A 177 -14.08 -3.93 -20.99
C SER A 177 -15.34 -4.78 -20.84
N GLY A 178 -16.31 -4.54 -21.73
CA GLY A 178 -17.58 -5.28 -21.78
C GLY A 178 -18.54 -4.98 -20.63
N THR A 179 -19.55 -5.84 -20.52
CA THR A 179 -20.60 -5.77 -19.50
C THR A 179 -20.91 -7.15 -18.94
N CYS A 180 -21.18 -7.22 -17.64
CA CYS A 180 -21.53 -8.44 -16.94
C CYS A 180 -22.74 -8.25 -16.05
N ILE A 181 -23.47 -9.35 -15.85
CA ILE A 181 -24.52 -9.51 -14.86
C ILE A 181 -24.06 -10.61 -13.92
N GLY A 182 -24.08 -10.34 -12.61
CA GLY A 182 -23.60 -11.31 -11.61
C GLY A 182 -24.44 -11.31 -10.35
N VAL A 183 -24.58 -12.48 -9.74
CA VAL A 183 -25.25 -12.65 -8.44
C VAL A 183 -24.21 -12.52 -7.34
N VAL A 184 -24.48 -11.70 -6.33
CA VAL A 184 -23.60 -11.55 -5.16
C VAL A 184 -23.54 -12.86 -4.37
N VAL A 185 -22.35 -13.41 -4.19
CA VAL A 185 -22.15 -14.66 -3.43
C VAL A 185 -21.57 -14.42 -2.04
N ALA A 186 -20.72 -13.40 -1.88
CA ALA A 186 -20.17 -13.03 -0.59
C ALA A 186 -20.02 -11.51 -0.45
N THR A 187 -20.17 -11.00 0.77
CA THR A 187 -20.09 -9.57 1.12
C THR A 187 -19.23 -9.36 2.37
N GLY A 188 -18.71 -8.14 2.54
CA GLY A 188 -17.93 -7.71 3.70
C GLY A 188 -16.74 -8.63 3.97
N ASP A 189 -16.55 -9.02 5.23
CA ASP A 189 -15.46 -9.90 5.67
C ASP A 189 -15.46 -11.30 5.03
N LYS A 190 -16.56 -11.73 4.38
CA LYS A 190 -16.66 -13.05 3.76
C LYS A 190 -16.10 -13.10 2.33
N THR A 191 -15.92 -11.95 1.69
CA THR A 191 -15.27 -11.90 0.36
C THR A 191 -13.80 -12.28 0.48
N ILE A 192 -13.17 -12.65 -0.63
CA ILE A 192 -11.72 -12.88 -0.65
C ILE A 192 -10.96 -11.63 -0.20
N PHE A 193 -11.33 -10.45 -0.71
CA PHE A 193 -10.71 -9.19 -0.31
C PHE A 193 -10.92 -8.89 1.18
N GLY A 194 -12.12 -9.11 1.72
CA GLY A 194 -12.45 -8.91 3.12
C GLY A 194 -11.69 -9.86 4.05
N ARG A 195 -11.51 -11.12 3.65
CA ARG A 195 -10.67 -12.08 4.38
C ARG A 195 -9.20 -11.63 4.40
N ILE A 196 -8.66 -11.17 3.28
CA ILE A 196 -7.29 -10.63 3.20
C ILE A 196 -7.17 -9.36 4.05
N ALA A 197 -8.14 -8.46 3.98
CA ALA A 197 -8.19 -7.25 4.79
C ALA A 197 -8.23 -7.57 6.29
N LYS A 198 -9.02 -8.57 6.69
CA LYS A 198 -9.09 -9.06 8.08
C LYS A 198 -7.76 -9.62 8.55
N LEU A 199 -7.13 -10.50 7.76
CA LEU A 199 -5.80 -11.05 8.07
C LEU A 199 -4.72 -9.95 8.15
N THR A 200 -4.85 -8.90 7.34
CA THR A 200 -3.90 -7.77 7.33
C THR A 200 -4.13 -6.81 8.49
N ASN A 201 -5.39 -6.62 8.91
CA ASN A 201 -5.78 -5.74 10.01
C ASN A 201 -5.72 -6.42 11.39
N GLU A 202 -5.54 -7.74 11.45
CA GLU A 202 -5.32 -8.44 12.72
C GLU A 202 -4.09 -7.86 13.43
N PRO A 203 -4.25 -7.26 14.62
CA PRO A 203 -3.13 -6.67 15.33
C PRO A 203 -2.14 -7.77 15.71
N LYS A 204 -0.96 -7.75 15.08
CA LYS A 204 0.14 -8.68 15.39
C LYS A 204 0.43 -8.60 16.90
N LYS A 205 0.29 -9.72 17.61
CA LYS A 205 0.41 -9.83 19.08
C LYS A 205 1.85 -9.79 19.62
N GLY A 206 2.83 -9.38 18.82
CA GLY A 206 4.25 -9.34 19.22
C GLY A 206 4.67 -7.96 19.73
N LEU A 207 5.58 -7.93 20.71
CA LEU A 207 6.37 -6.73 21.02
C LEU A 207 7.28 -6.42 19.83
N THR A 208 7.52 -5.14 19.56
CA THR A 208 8.59 -4.76 18.61
C THR A 208 9.96 -5.10 19.18
N THR A 209 10.98 -5.12 18.32
CA THR A 209 12.38 -5.28 18.73
C THR A 209 12.77 -4.21 19.75
N LEU A 210 12.45 -2.93 19.50
CA LEU A 210 12.65 -1.87 20.49
C LEU A 210 11.88 -2.09 21.80
N GLU A 211 10.61 -2.50 21.74
CA GLU A 211 9.83 -2.77 22.96
C GLU A 211 10.43 -3.93 23.77
N ARG A 212 10.97 -4.95 23.09
CA ARG A 212 11.69 -6.05 23.72
C ARG A 212 12.96 -5.56 24.38
N GLU A 213 13.78 -4.75 23.70
CA GLU A 213 15.02 -4.21 24.27
C GLU A 213 14.74 -3.26 25.45
N VAL A 214 13.72 -2.40 25.33
CA VAL A 214 13.26 -1.55 26.44
C VAL A 214 12.81 -2.40 27.62
N LEU A 215 12.09 -3.50 27.39
CA LEU A 215 11.68 -4.42 28.46
C LEU A 215 12.91 -5.07 29.12
N HIS A 216 13.89 -5.54 28.36
CA HIS A 216 15.13 -6.10 28.91
C HIS A 216 15.88 -5.06 29.76
N PHE A 217 15.98 -3.83 29.26
CA PHE A 217 16.59 -2.71 29.99
C PHE A 217 15.84 -2.41 31.31
N VAL A 218 14.51 -2.34 31.27
CA VAL A 218 13.68 -2.13 32.46
C VAL A 218 13.86 -3.27 33.46
N LEU A 219 13.92 -4.54 33.00
CA LEU A 219 14.14 -5.69 33.88
C LEU A 219 15.51 -5.66 34.55
N ILE A 220 16.57 -5.25 33.84
CA ILE A 220 17.92 -5.08 34.41
C ILE A 220 17.91 -3.99 35.49
N ILE A 221 17.30 -2.83 35.22
CA ILE A 221 17.17 -1.76 36.23
C ILE A 221 16.40 -2.25 37.44
N CYS A 222 15.26 -2.92 37.25
CA CYS A 222 14.48 -3.47 38.34
C CYS A 222 15.27 -4.48 39.17
N ALA A 223 16.10 -5.33 38.55
CA ALA A 223 16.95 -6.28 39.25
C ALA A 223 18.02 -5.59 40.10
N VAL A 224 18.69 -4.57 39.56
CA VAL A 224 19.69 -3.77 40.30
C VAL A 224 19.03 -2.96 41.41
N MET A 225 17.87 -2.35 41.15
CA MET A 225 17.11 -1.61 42.16
C MET A 225 16.72 -2.53 43.33
N LEU A 226 16.16 -3.71 43.05
CA LEU A 226 15.76 -4.66 44.08
C LEU A 226 16.96 -5.21 44.86
N SER A 227 18.10 -5.47 44.21
CA SER A 227 19.30 -5.94 44.91
C SER A 227 19.83 -4.89 45.90
N VAL A 228 19.83 -3.60 45.51
CA VAL A 228 20.21 -2.49 46.40
C VAL A 228 19.21 -2.34 47.55
N ILE A 229 17.91 -2.42 47.29
CA ILE A 229 16.88 -2.36 48.34
C ILE A 229 17.05 -3.49 49.35
N VAL A 230 17.26 -4.72 48.87
CA VAL A 230 17.51 -5.88 49.74
C VAL A 230 18.78 -5.68 50.55
N LEU A 231 19.86 -5.17 49.95
CA LEU A 231 21.10 -4.85 50.65
C LEU A 231 20.88 -3.81 51.76
N VAL A 232 20.14 -2.74 51.49
CA VAL A 232 19.79 -1.72 52.48
C VAL A 232 19.01 -2.34 53.65
N ILE A 233 18.05 -3.21 53.36
CA ILE A 233 17.27 -3.91 54.40
C ILE A 233 18.16 -4.84 55.23
N ILE A 234 19.09 -5.58 54.61
CA ILE A 234 20.03 -6.48 55.31
C ILE A 234 20.96 -5.69 56.22
N ILE A 235 21.58 -4.61 55.72
CA ILE A 235 22.48 -3.76 56.51
C ILE A 235 21.72 -3.15 57.69
N TRP A 236 20.51 -2.65 57.44
CA TRP A 236 19.66 -2.10 58.48
C TRP A 236 19.30 -3.15 59.53
N ALA A 237 18.85 -4.34 59.12
CA ALA A 237 18.40 -5.38 60.04
C ALA A 237 19.55 -6.03 60.84
N SER A 238 20.71 -6.24 60.19
CA SER A 238 21.84 -6.97 60.78
C SER A 238 22.75 -6.10 61.64
N TRP A 239 22.93 -4.83 61.28
CA TRP A 239 23.87 -3.94 61.94
C TRP A 239 23.16 -2.74 62.57
N LEU A 240 22.48 -1.95 61.76
CA LEU A 240 21.99 -0.63 62.17
C LEU A 240 20.93 -0.69 63.26
N ARG A 241 20.00 -1.63 63.16
CA ARG A 241 18.94 -1.84 64.15
C ARG A 241 19.50 -2.37 65.48
N ARG A 242 20.64 -3.07 65.44
CA ARG A 242 21.25 -3.68 66.62
C ARG A 242 22.11 -2.66 67.37
N ASP A 243 22.95 -1.93 66.65
CA ASP A 243 23.96 -1.04 67.25
C ASP A 243 23.46 0.40 67.40
N TYR A 244 22.50 0.84 66.57
CA TYR A 244 21.94 2.20 66.55
C TYR A 244 20.41 2.18 66.41
N PRO A 245 19.67 1.62 67.39
CA PRO A 245 18.23 1.39 67.28
C PRO A 245 17.39 2.66 67.03
N ASP A 246 17.85 3.82 67.49
CA ASP A 246 17.14 5.10 67.33
C ASP A 246 17.47 5.84 66.02
N TRP A 247 18.44 5.36 65.22
CA TRP A 247 18.90 6.11 64.05
C TRP A 247 17.92 6.03 62.87
N ILE A 248 17.46 4.83 62.52
CA ILE A 248 16.48 4.61 61.44
C ILE A 248 15.36 3.68 61.94
N ASN A 249 14.18 4.25 62.18
CA ASN A 249 12.97 3.50 62.49
C ASN A 249 12.35 2.85 61.24
N VAL A 250 11.48 1.86 61.42
CA VAL A 250 10.78 1.15 60.31
C VAL A 250 10.13 2.10 59.28
N PRO A 251 9.43 3.18 59.67
CA PRO A 251 8.88 4.13 58.70
C PRO A 251 9.97 4.82 57.85
N ASN A 252 11.08 5.20 58.46
CA ASN A 252 12.19 5.86 57.79
C ASN A 252 12.93 4.88 56.87
N LEU A 253 13.03 3.59 57.24
CA LEU A 253 13.54 2.54 56.37
C LEU A 253 12.68 2.41 55.10
N ILE A 254 11.35 2.37 55.24
CA ILE A 254 10.43 2.29 54.10
C ILE A 254 10.65 3.49 53.17
N ILE A 255 10.79 4.69 53.75
CA ILE A 255 11.06 5.91 52.97
C ILE A 255 12.43 5.83 52.29
N SER A 256 13.47 5.35 52.96
CA SER A 256 14.79 5.13 52.34
C SER A 256 14.70 4.15 51.17
N CYS A 257 13.99 3.03 51.32
CA CYS A 257 13.79 2.05 50.24
C CYS A 257 13.01 2.64 49.06
N VAL A 258 11.97 3.43 49.34
CA VAL A 258 11.21 4.14 48.30
C VAL A 258 12.06 5.20 47.60
N SER A 259 12.86 5.97 48.34
CA SER A 259 13.79 6.96 47.77
C SER A 259 14.81 6.30 46.85
N VAL A 260 15.35 5.14 47.24
CA VAL A 260 16.21 4.32 46.37
C VAL A 260 15.45 3.89 45.12
N ALA A 261 14.23 3.34 45.27
CA ALA A 261 13.43 2.89 44.14
C ALA A 261 13.15 4.01 43.12
N VAL A 262 12.74 5.19 43.61
CA VAL A 262 12.44 6.36 42.78
C VAL A 262 13.70 6.88 42.08
N ALA A 263 14.86 6.87 42.74
CA ALA A 263 16.13 7.29 42.14
C ALA A 263 16.56 6.41 40.95
N PHE A 264 16.13 5.15 40.91
CA PHE A 264 16.41 4.24 39.79
C PHE A 264 15.45 4.38 38.60
N ILE A 265 14.36 5.16 38.71
CA ILE A 265 13.38 5.31 37.63
C ILE A 265 13.94 6.25 36.54
N PRO A 266 14.21 5.76 35.32
CA PRO A 266 14.69 6.56 34.20
C PRO A 266 13.52 7.30 33.53
N GLU A 267 12.99 8.34 34.19
CA GLU A 267 11.82 9.10 33.69
C GLU A 267 12.03 9.71 32.30
N GLY A 268 13.28 10.06 31.96
CA GLY A 268 13.64 10.64 30.66
C GLY A 268 13.70 9.63 29.50
N LEU A 269 13.78 8.32 29.77
CA LEU A 269 13.99 7.32 28.72
C LEU A 269 12.82 7.24 27.72
N PRO A 270 11.54 7.12 28.13
CA PRO A 270 10.43 7.06 27.18
C PRO A 270 10.32 8.32 26.30
N VAL A 271 10.64 9.49 26.88
CA VAL A 271 10.68 10.77 26.19
C VAL A 271 11.77 10.77 25.13
N ALA A 272 13.00 10.40 25.52
CA ALA A 272 14.16 10.38 24.63
C ALA A 272 13.96 9.40 23.46
N VAL A 273 13.44 8.20 23.72
CA VAL A 273 13.14 7.20 22.71
C VAL A 273 12.08 7.69 21.72
N THR A 274 11.02 8.35 22.21
CA THR A 274 9.96 8.85 21.32
C THR A 274 10.43 10.04 20.50
N ALA A 275 11.19 10.95 21.10
CA ALA A 275 11.75 12.10 20.42
C ALA A 275 12.70 11.65 19.31
N SER A 276 13.60 10.69 19.59
CA SER A 276 14.51 10.15 18.57
C SER A 276 13.76 9.47 17.42
N MET A 277 12.75 8.65 17.71
CA MET A 277 11.90 8.02 16.69
C MET A 277 11.14 9.05 15.85
N THR A 278 10.66 10.13 16.47
CA THR A 278 9.93 11.21 15.79
C THR A 278 10.85 12.03 14.88
N ILE A 279 12.08 12.29 15.32
CA ILE A 279 13.10 12.95 14.49
C ILE A 279 13.41 12.08 13.26
N SER A 280 13.64 10.78 13.46
CA SER A 280 13.90 9.82 12.37
C SER A 280 12.71 9.72 11.39
N ALA A 281 11.47 9.65 11.90
CA ALA A 281 10.27 9.65 11.07
C ALA A 281 10.14 10.93 10.24
N ASN A 282 10.48 12.09 10.82
CA ASN A 282 10.49 13.36 10.09
C ASN A 282 11.57 13.41 9.01
N MET A 283 12.74 12.80 9.24
CA MET A 283 13.80 12.67 8.24
C MET A 283 13.36 11.76 7.08
N MET A 284 12.71 10.63 7.37
CA MET A 284 12.13 9.75 6.35
C MET A 284 11.07 10.48 5.50
N ARG A 285 10.19 11.27 6.15
CA ARG A 285 9.18 12.08 5.46
C ARG A 285 9.80 13.08 4.47
N LYS A 286 10.90 13.74 4.84
CA LYS A 286 11.63 14.65 3.94
C LYS A 286 12.13 13.93 2.67
N ASN A 287 12.40 12.63 2.76
CA ASN A 287 12.80 11.77 1.64
C ASN A 287 11.62 11.05 0.97
N LYS A 288 10.39 11.56 1.11
CA LYS A 288 9.16 10.98 0.53
C LYS A 288 8.83 9.56 1.04
N ILE A 289 9.38 9.15 2.19
CA ILE A 289 9.03 7.89 2.86
C ILE A 289 8.04 8.18 3.98
N LEU A 290 6.83 7.63 3.88
CA LEU A 290 5.77 7.83 4.86
C LEU A 290 5.69 6.65 5.83
N CYS A 291 6.07 6.88 7.09
CA CYS A 291 5.97 5.87 8.14
C CYS A 291 4.56 5.85 8.74
N LYS A 292 3.85 4.72 8.61
CA LYS A 292 2.50 4.52 9.18
C LYS A 292 2.49 4.24 10.71
N SER A 293 3.66 4.14 11.32
CA SER A 293 3.81 3.96 12.77
C SER A 293 5.24 4.32 13.14
N LEU A 294 5.43 4.96 14.30
CA LEU A 294 6.78 5.20 14.83
C LEU A 294 7.52 3.88 15.01
N LYS A 295 6.83 2.81 15.41
CA LYS A 295 7.38 1.46 15.55
C LYS A 295 8.06 0.95 14.27
N THR A 296 7.49 1.29 13.11
CA THR A 296 8.01 0.84 11.80
C THR A 296 9.38 1.44 11.47
N VAL A 297 9.70 2.63 12.00
CA VAL A 297 10.98 3.31 11.77
C VAL A 297 12.14 2.45 12.29
N GLU A 298 11.99 1.90 13.48
CA GLU A 298 13.01 1.04 14.08
C GLU A 298 13.01 -0.34 13.45
N SER A 299 11.83 -0.94 13.25
CA SER A 299 11.75 -2.29 12.66
C SER A 299 12.40 -2.36 11.29
N LEU A 300 12.36 -1.27 10.50
CA LEU A 300 13.05 -1.18 9.21
C LEU A 300 14.59 -1.27 9.34
N GLY A 301 15.15 -0.72 10.42
CA GLY A 301 16.60 -0.78 10.70
C GLY A 301 17.08 -2.16 11.12
N SER A 302 16.18 -3.01 11.60
CA SER A 302 16.48 -4.38 12.04
C SER A 302 16.04 -5.46 11.04
N VAL A 303 15.65 -5.08 9.82
CA VAL A 303 15.26 -6.04 8.79
C VAL A 303 16.48 -6.84 8.32
N SER A 304 16.40 -8.17 8.44
CA SER A 304 17.39 -9.10 7.88
C SER A 304 16.92 -9.79 6.60
N VAL A 305 15.61 -9.82 6.33
CA VAL A 305 15.01 -10.45 5.15
C VAL A 305 13.98 -9.52 4.54
N ILE A 306 14.16 -9.20 3.25
CA ILE A 306 13.22 -8.40 2.48
C ILE A 306 12.43 -9.33 1.56
N CYS A 307 11.13 -9.47 1.83
CA CYS A 307 10.19 -10.10 0.92
C CYS A 307 9.55 -9.00 0.06
N SER A 308 9.90 -8.94 -1.22
CA SER A 308 9.34 -7.95 -2.16
C SER A 308 8.35 -8.62 -3.10
N ASP A 309 7.22 -7.95 -3.33
CA ASP A 309 6.37 -8.26 -4.47
C ASP A 309 7.09 -7.85 -5.77
N LYS A 310 6.76 -8.50 -6.87
CA LYS A 310 7.31 -8.21 -8.20
C LYS A 310 6.57 -7.03 -8.82
N THR A 311 5.27 -7.19 -9.04
CA THR A 311 4.51 -6.27 -9.88
C THR A 311 4.12 -5.01 -9.10
N GLY A 312 4.46 -3.83 -9.63
CA GLY A 312 4.16 -2.56 -8.97
C GLY A 312 5.06 -2.22 -7.78
N THR A 313 5.98 -3.11 -7.41
CA THR A 313 7.01 -2.87 -6.37
C THR A 313 8.41 -2.93 -6.98
N LEU A 314 8.85 -4.07 -7.53
CA LEU A 314 10.11 -4.17 -8.28
C LEU A 314 9.96 -3.67 -9.71
N THR A 315 8.80 -3.90 -10.32
CA THR A 315 8.47 -3.43 -11.66
C THR A 315 7.52 -2.24 -11.60
N GLN A 316 7.54 -1.38 -12.62
CA GLN A 316 6.70 -0.19 -12.69
C GLN A 316 5.22 -0.48 -12.98
N ASN A 317 4.83 -1.75 -13.07
CA ASN A 317 3.51 -2.19 -13.55
C ASN A 317 3.08 -1.52 -14.88
N LYS A 318 4.04 -1.36 -15.80
CA LYS A 318 3.86 -0.79 -17.12
C LYS A 318 4.53 -1.69 -18.14
N MET A 319 3.76 -2.17 -19.11
CA MET A 319 4.31 -2.93 -20.23
C MET A 319 5.16 -1.99 -21.10
N THR A 320 6.38 -2.42 -21.42
CA THR A 320 7.36 -1.62 -22.16
C THR A 320 8.11 -2.53 -23.12
N VAL A 321 8.31 -2.07 -24.36
CA VAL A 321 9.17 -2.76 -25.32
C VAL A 321 10.62 -2.63 -24.85
N ILE A 322 11.32 -3.75 -24.73
CA ILE A 322 12.72 -3.82 -24.27
C ILE A 322 13.68 -4.01 -25.45
N ASP A 323 13.32 -4.87 -26.39
CA ASP A 323 14.09 -5.19 -27.58
C ASP A 323 13.18 -5.24 -28.80
N CYS A 324 13.74 -4.93 -29.96
CA CYS A 324 13.17 -5.24 -31.26
C CYS A 324 14.15 -6.10 -32.07
N ALA A 325 13.63 -6.81 -33.07
CA ALA A 325 14.43 -7.61 -33.98
C ALA A 325 14.07 -7.29 -35.43
N LEU A 326 15.10 -7.14 -36.27
CA LEU A 326 15.00 -6.91 -37.70
C LEU A 326 15.83 -7.97 -38.41
N GLY A 327 15.17 -8.87 -39.13
CA GLY A 327 15.84 -10.06 -39.68
C GLY A 327 16.52 -10.87 -38.57
N ASN A 328 17.84 -10.99 -38.64
CA ASN A 328 18.65 -11.72 -37.65
C ASN A 328 19.27 -10.82 -36.56
N GLU A 329 19.07 -9.50 -36.65
CA GLU A 329 19.64 -8.56 -35.68
C GLU A 329 18.63 -8.24 -34.59
N ARG A 330 19.04 -8.44 -33.34
CA ARG A 330 18.30 -7.99 -32.15
C ARG A 330 18.97 -6.76 -31.58
N MET A 331 18.19 -5.74 -31.28
CA MET A 331 18.66 -4.49 -30.69
C MET A 331 17.71 -4.01 -29.60
N SER A 332 18.28 -3.41 -28.56
CA SER A 332 17.51 -2.73 -27.54
C SER A 332 16.84 -1.48 -28.13
N VAL A 333 15.76 -1.00 -27.50
CA VAL A 333 15.07 0.24 -27.93
C VAL A 333 16.02 1.44 -28.01
N LYS A 334 16.98 1.53 -27.08
CA LYS A 334 17.98 2.60 -27.10
C LYS A 334 18.90 2.49 -28.32
N GLN A 335 19.39 1.29 -28.62
CA GLN A 335 20.20 1.05 -29.82
C GLN A 335 19.42 1.33 -31.11
N ALA A 336 18.14 0.97 -31.17
CA ALA A 336 17.26 1.29 -32.29
C ALA A 336 17.11 2.81 -32.48
N HIS A 337 16.89 3.55 -31.40
CA HIS A 337 16.83 5.02 -31.44
C HIS A 337 18.14 5.64 -31.91
N ASP A 338 19.27 5.23 -31.32
CA ASP A 338 20.59 5.77 -31.65
C ASP A 338 20.96 5.46 -33.11
N ALA A 339 20.65 4.25 -33.60
CA ALA A 339 20.84 3.87 -35.00
C ALA A 339 19.99 4.73 -35.96
N LEU A 340 18.77 5.08 -35.58
CA LEU A 340 17.87 5.91 -36.38
C LEU A 340 18.38 7.37 -36.46
N VAL A 341 18.83 7.92 -35.33
CA VAL A 341 19.44 9.27 -35.29
C VAL A 341 20.74 9.32 -36.10
N LEU A 342 21.60 8.32 -35.97
CA LEU A 342 22.84 8.23 -36.76
C LEU A 342 22.54 8.13 -38.26
N ASN A 343 21.54 7.34 -38.64
CA ASN A 343 21.15 7.19 -40.03
C ASN A 343 20.61 8.52 -40.62
N GLN A 344 19.76 9.24 -39.88
CA GLN A 344 19.29 10.56 -40.29
C GLN A 344 20.42 11.59 -40.46
N ALA A 345 21.46 11.52 -39.61
CA ALA A 345 22.63 12.40 -39.72
C ALA A 345 23.53 12.06 -40.91
N GLN A 346 23.70 10.77 -41.22
CA GLN A 346 24.59 10.31 -42.28
C GLN A 346 23.93 10.29 -43.67
N ASN A 347 22.64 10.01 -43.75
CA ASN A 347 21.87 9.91 -44.99
C ASN A 347 20.61 10.79 -44.94
N PRO A 348 20.74 12.14 -44.96
CA PRO A 348 19.59 13.04 -44.99
C PRO A 348 18.71 12.88 -46.24
N SER A 349 19.23 12.23 -47.28
CA SER A 349 18.57 12.00 -48.57
C SER A 349 17.70 10.72 -48.64
N GLY A 350 17.48 10.00 -47.53
CA GLY A 350 16.40 9.01 -47.42
C GLY A 350 16.68 7.59 -47.95
N THR A 351 17.79 6.97 -47.56
CA THR A 351 17.89 5.50 -47.65
C THR A 351 17.16 4.89 -46.46
N HIS A 352 15.93 4.44 -46.70
CA HIS A 352 15.03 3.91 -45.68
C HIS A 352 15.64 2.73 -44.94
N ASN A 353 15.61 2.78 -43.61
CA ASN A 353 16.04 1.68 -42.78
C ASN A 353 14.81 0.81 -42.42
N ALA A 354 15.01 -0.50 -42.29
CA ALA A 354 13.98 -1.43 -41.80
C ALA A 354 13.39 -0.99 -40.43
N LEU A 355 14.14 -0.18 -39.66
CA LEU A 355 13.66 0.48 -38.45
C LEU A 355 12.51 1.47 -38.68
N ASP A 356 12.52 2.25 -39.77
CA ASP A 356 11.44 3.19 -40.08
C ASP A 356 10.15 2.46 -40.46
N GLN A 357 10.27 1.32 -41.14
CA GLN A 357 9.14 0.44 -41.45
C GLN A 357 8.57 -0.18 -40.18
N LEU A 358 9.43 -0.67 -39.28
CA LEU A 358 9.00 -1.21 -37.99
C LEU A 358 8.30 -0.15 -37.13
N ARG A 359 8.87 1.07 -37.06
CA ARG A 359 8.24 2.22 -36.41
C ARG A 359 6.87 2.49 -37.01
N SER A 360 6.78 2.51 -38.34
CA SER A 360 5.54 2.78 -39.06
C SER A 360 4.47 1.74 -38.78
N LEU A 361 4.82 0.45 -38.83
CA LEU A 361 3.93 -0.65 -38.48
C LEU A 361 3.43 -0.54 -37.02
N ALA A 362 4.35 -0.26 -36.09
CA ALA A 362 4.05 -0.11 -34.67
C ALA A 362 3.12 1.08 -34.35
N GLY A 363 3.20 2.17 -35.11
CA GLY A 363 2.37 3.36 -34.92
C GLY A 363 1.02 3.32 -35.66
N LEU A 364 1.02 2.79 -36.90
CA LEU A 364 -0.16 2.74 -37.78
C LEU A 364 -1.09 1.57 -37.42
N CYS A 365 -0.55 0.37 -37.23
CA CYS A 365 -1.31 -0.83 -36.88
C CYS A 365 -1.49 -0.93 -35.36
N ASN A 366 -2.07 0.11 -34.74
CA ASN A 366 -2.17 0.21 -33.28
C ASN A 366 -3.47 0.88 -32.84
N ALA A 367 -4.21 0.21 -31.96
CA ALA A 367 -5.51 0.69 -31.49
C ALA A 367 -5.38 1.71 -30.35
N ALA A 368 -4.20 1.87 -29.75
CA ALA A 368 -3.98 2.82 -28.69
C ALA A 368 -3.82 4.26 -29.19
N GLU A 369 -4.12 5.20 -28.30
CA GLU A 369 -4.05 6.64 -28.52
C GLU A 369 -3.41 7.38 -27.34
N PHE A 370 -2.59 8.38 -27.64
CA PHE A 370 -2.04 9.28 -26.63
C PHE A 370 -3.11 10.26 -26.14
N ASP A 371 -3.13 10.51 -24.84
CA ASP A 371 -3.92 11.60 -24.28
C ASP A 371 -3.32 12.95 -24.67
N ALA A 372 -4.09 13.73 -25.44
CA ALA A 372 -3.73 15.06 -25.89
C ALA A 372 -3.38 16.01 -24.72
N ALA A 373 -4.00 15.85 -23.54
CA ALA A 373 -3.73 16.66 -22.36
C ALA A 373 -2.32 16.45 -21.80
N THR A 374 -1.72 15.28 -22.06
CA THR A 374 -0.40 14.91 -21.52
C THR A 374 0.75 15.15 -22.50
N ARG A 375 0.49 15.72 -23.69
CA ARG A 375 1.49 15.88 -24.76
C ARG A 375 2.74 16.65 -24.36
N ARG A 376 2.62 17.58 -23.40
CA ARG A 376 3.74 18.38 -22.84
C ARG A 376 4.70 17.59 -21.95
N LEU A 377 4.29 16.40 -21.49
CA LEU A 377 5.10 15.57 -20.60
C LEU A 377 6.12 14.73 -21.40
N PRO A 378 7.21 14.28 -20.75
CA PRO A 378 8.12 13.29 -21.33
C PRO A 378 7.36 12.04 -21.77
N ILE A 379 7.81 11.38 -22.85
CA ILE A 379 7.12 10.23 -23.48
C ILE A 379 6.75 9.12 -22.47
N GLU A 380 7.62 8.87 -21.49
CA GLU A 380 7.41 7.87 -20.42
C GLU A 380 6.23 8.20 -19.49
N GLN A 381 5.90 9.48 -19.34
CA GLN A 381 4.85 9.99 -18.47
C GLN A 381 3.56 10.32 -19.22
N ARG A 382 3.56 10.27 -20.56
CA ARG A 382 2.35 10.47 -21.36
C ARG A 382 1.38 9.32 -21.14
N THR A 383 0.12 9.68 -20.93
CA THR A 383 -0.97 8.71 -20.76
C THR A 383 -1.37 8.17 -22.12
N ILE A 384 -1.56 6.86 -22.20
CA ILE A 384 -1.96 6.16 -23.42
C ILE A 384 -3.21 5.33 -23.09
N TYR A 385 -4.26 5.50 -23.88
CA TYR A 385 -5.47 4.70 -23.79
C TYR A 385 -5.37 3.53 -24.77
N GLY A 386 -5.70 2.31 -24.32
CA GLY A 386 -5.57 1.07 -25.09
C GLY A 386 -5.20 -0.11 -24.19
N ASP A 387 -5.06 -1.31 -24.74
CA ASP A 387 -4.52 -2.45 -23.98
C ASP A 387 -3.01 -2.28 -23.71
N ALA A 388 -2.48 -3.00 -22.72
CA ALA A 388 -1.10 -2.84 -22.27
C ALA A 388 -0.05 -3.06 -23.39
N THR A 389 -0.32 -3.98 -24.32
CA THR A 389 0.60 -4.28 -25.42
C THR A 389 0.59 -3.15 -26.44
N ASP A 390 -0.60 -2.68 -26.84
CA ASP A 390 -0.73 -1.56 -27.77
C ASP A 390 -0.16 -0.26 -27.19
N GLN A 391 -0.34 -0.02 -25.89
CA GLN A 391 0.31 1.10 -25.20
C GLN A 391 1.85 1.01 -25.29
N ALA A 392 2.42 -0.16 -25.06
CA ALA A 392 3.88 -0.37 -25.10
C ALA A 392 4.43 -0.15 -26.51
N ILE A 393 3.78 -0.74 -27.52
CA ILE A 393 4.17 -0.65 -28.93
C ILE A 393 4.01 0.79 -29.45
N LEU A 394 2.94 1.49 -29.07
CA LEU A 394 2.73 2.88 -29.46
C LEU A 394 3.81 3.79 -28.87
N ARG A 395 4.16 3.58 -27.59
CA ARG A 395 5.24 4.32 -26.93
C ARG A 395 6.58 4.07 -27.60
N PHE A 396 6.87 2.83 -28.00
CA PHE A 396 8.05 2.47 -28.77
C PHE A 396 8.11 3.20 -30.12
N SER A 397 7.00 3.23 -30.87
CA SER A 397 6.93 3.98 -32.14
C SER A 397 7.19 5.48 -31.94
N GLU A 398 6.60 6.08 -30.90
CA GLU A 398 6.78 7.51 -30.57
C GLU A 398 8.22 7.83 -30.14
N GLN A 399 8.92 6.89 -29.48
CA GLN A 399 10.34 7.07 -29.15
C GLN A 399 11.20 7.14 -30.42
N LEU A 400 10.87 6.35 -31.45
CA LEU A 400 11.59 6.37 -32.73
C LEU A 400 11.18 7.57 -33.63
N GLY A 401 10.12 8.29 -33.27
CA GLY A 401 9.71 9.55 -33.87
C GLY A 401 8.20 9.76 -33.83
N SER A 402 7.71 10.96 -34.15
CA SER A 402 6.30 11.32 -33.93
C SER A 402 5.31 10.39 -34.63
N VAL A 403 4.43 9.75 -33.86
CA VAL A 403 3.31 8.95 -34.36
C VAL A 403 2.18 9.85 -34.87
N ALA A 404 2.04 11.05 -34.30
CA ALA A 404 1.03 12.02 -34.74
C ALA A 404 1.27 12.47 -36.18
N GLU A 405 2.53 12.74 -36.55
CA GLU A 405 2.92 13.07 -37.93
C GLU A 405 2.68 11.89 -38.86
N LEU A 406 3.12 10.70 -38.46
CA LEU A 406 2.91 9.46 -39.20
C LEU A 406 1.42 9.19 -39.48
N ARG A 407 0.55 9.27 -38.46
CA ARG A 407 -0.90 9.08 -38.61
C ARG A 407 -1.57 10.21 -39.40
N ARG A 408 -0.98 11.40 -39.50
CA ARG A 408 -1.51 12.48 -40.37
C ARG A 408 -1.33 12.14 -41.85
N CYS A 409 -0.29 11.39 -42.19
CA CYS A 409 0.02 11.04 -43.58
C CYS A 409 -0.83 9.88 -44.12
N TRP A 410 -1.50 9.11 -43.25
CA TRP A 410 -2.23 7.89 -43.61
C TRP A 410 -3.65 7.92 -43.06
N GLN A 411 -4.65 7.62 -43.89
CA GLN A 411 -6.04 7.51 -43.48
C GLN A 411 -6.47 6.04 -43.46
N THR A 412 -7.00 5.57 -42.34
CA THR A 412 -7.59 4.23 -42.23
C THR A 412 -8.82 4.12 -43.12
N LYS A 413 -8.78 3.20 -44.09
CA LYS A 413 -9.90 2.84 -44.98
C LYS A 413 -10.66 1.62 -44.48
N TYR A 414 -9.95 0.69 -43.87
CA TYR A 414 -10.53 -0.51 -43.26
C TYR A 414 -9.72 -0.94 -42.05
N GLU A 415 -10.40 -1.44 -41.03
CA GLU A 415 -9.80 -1.94 -39.80
C GLU A 415 -10.46 -3.25 -39.37
N LEU A 416 -9.63 -4.22 -39.01
CA LEU A 416 -10.02 -5.42 -38.31
C LEU A 416 -9.30 -5.43 -36.97
N ALA A 417 -10.04 -5.16 -35.90
CA ALA A 417 -9.51 -5.18 -34.54
C ALA A 417 -8.99 -6.58 -34.16
N PHE A 418 -7.99 -6.61 -33.29
CA PHE A 418 -7.46 -7.87 -32.76
C PHE A 418 -8.56 -8.66 -32.05
N ASN A 419 -8.66 -9.95 -32.36
CA ASN A 419 -9.56 -10.85 -31.66
C ASN A 419 -8.91 -12.23 -31.47
N SER A 420 -9.36 -12.96 -30.45
CA SER A 420 -8.76 -14.26 -30.07
C SER A 420 -8.99 -15.37 -31.10
N LYS A 421 -9.94 -15.20 -32.04
CA LYS A 421 -10.20 -16.17 -33.10
C LYS A 421 -9.18 -16.04 -34.23
N ASN A 422 -8.93 -14.82 -34.68
CA ASN A 422 -8.04 -14.51 -35.79
C ASN A 422 -6.57 -14.41 -35.33
N LYS A 423 -6.32 -13.94 -34.09
CA LYS A 423 -5.00 -13.71 -33.51
C LYS A 423 -4.12 -12.74 -34.33
N TYR A 424 -4.76 -11.78 -34.99
CA TYR A 424 -4.08 -10.67 -35.65
C TYR A 424 -5.02 -9.46 -35.75
N MET A 425 -4.44 -8.28 -35.95
CA MET A 425 -5.08 -7.03 -36.30
C MET A 425 -4.66 -6.63 -37.72
N ILE A 426 -5.58 -6.03 -38.48
CA ILE A 426 -5.31 -5.49 -39.82
C ILE A 426 -5.75 -4.03 -39.87
N ARG A 427 -4.92 -3.19 -40.50
CA ARG A 427 -5.34 -1.87 -40.98
C ARG A 427 -4.94 -1.66 -42.43
N ALA A 428 -5.93 -1.29 -43.24
CA ALA A 428 -5.75 -0.87 -44.62
C ALA A 428 -5.77 0.67 -44.66
N LEU A 429 -4.69 1.26 -45.16
CA LEU A 429 -4.42 2.69 -45.06
C LEU A 429 -4.26 3.28 -46.47
N GLY A 430 -4.99 4.36 -46.75
CA GLY A 430 -4.79 5.18 -47.94
C GLY A 430 -3.86 6.34 -47.63
N LEU A 431 -3.03 6.72 -48.60
CA LEU A 431 -2.11 7.84 -48.45
C LEU A 431 -2.85 9.18 -48.52
N VAL A 432 -2.59 10.06 -47.55
CA VAL A 432 -3.13 11.44 -47.50
C VAL A 432 -2.04 12.46 -47.83
N HIS A 433 -0.84 12.26 -47.30
CA HIS A 433 0.29 13.17 -47.50
C HIS A 433 1.49 12.42 -48.09
N PRO A 434 2.19 12.97 -49.11
CA PRO A 434 3.30 12.29 -49.78
C PRO A 434 4.40 11.80 -48.84
N ASP A 435 4.68 12.56 -47.78
CA ASP A 435 5.66 12.22 -46.73
C ASP A 435 5.37 10.85 -46.08
N GLY A 436 4.12 10.36 -46.11
CA GLY A 436 3.80 9.03 -45.61
C GLY A 436 4.56 7.91 -46.34
N LYS A 437 4.84 8.08 -47.64
CA LYS A 437 5.60 7.11 -48.42
C LYS A 437 7.04 6.99 -47.91
N SER A 438 7.71 8.13 -47.72
CA SER A 438 9.08 8.17 -47.25
C SER A 438 9.23 7.78 -45.77
N MET A 439 8.17 7.91 -44.98
CA MET A 439 8.21 7.48 -43.58
C MET A 439 7.99 5.96 -43.41
N SER A 440 7.25 5.32 -44.31
CA SER A 440 6.68 3.99 -44.07
C SER A 440 7.07 2.90 -45.07
N LEU A 441 7.58 3.24 -46.25
CA LEU A 441 7.86 2.29 -47.32
C LEU A 441 9.36 2.24 -47.68
N PRO A 442 9.88 1.09 -48.17
CA PRO A 442 11.20 1.04 -48.80
C PRO A 442 11.26 1.92 -50.06
N SER A 443 12.46 2.35 -50.46
CA SER A 443 12.63 3.37 -51.52
C SER A 443 12.03 2.91 -52.85
N ASP A 444 12.27 1.65 -53.20
CA ASP A 444 11.77 1.06 -54.44
C ASP A 444 10.24 0.99 -54.46
N THR A 445 9.62 0.64 -53.33
CA THR A 445 8.16 0.59 -53.20
C THR A 445 7.56 1.99 -53.15
N ALA A 446 8.19 2.93 -52.46
CA ALA A 446 7.75 4.32 -52.37
C ALA A 446 7.72 5.01 -53.73
N ALA A 447 8.65 4.67 -54.63
CA ALA A 447 8.74 5.22 -55.98
C ALA A 447 7.57 4.81 -56.89
N VAL A 448 7.03 3.61 -56.70
CA VAL A 448 5.92 3.06 -57.52
C VAL A 448 4.56 3.15 -56.83
N PHE A 449 4.50 3.54 -55.56
CA PHE A 449 3.24 3.63 -54.81
C PHE A 449 2.35 4.76 -55.35
N GLU A 450 1.17 4.45 -55.84
CA GLU A 450 0.21 5.42 -56.37
C GLU A 450 -0.77 5.91 -55.28
N PRO A 451 -1.41 7.09 -55.43
CA PRO A 451 -2.40 7.57 -54.45
C PRO A 451 -3.63 6.65 -54.28
N ALA A 452 -3.93 5.81 -55.27
CA ALA A 452 -5.00 4.83 -55.22
C ALA A 452 -4.61 3.54 -54.47
N ASP A 453 -3.31 3.33 -54.23
CA ASP A 453 -2.81 2.15 -53.55
C ASP A 453 -3.16 2.17 -52.06
N ILE A 454 -3.27 0.96 -51.50
CA ILE A 454 -3.60 0.74 -50.11
C ILE A 454 -2.41 0.06 -49.43
N LEU A 455 -1.91 0.68 -48.36
CA LEU A 455 -0.94 0.06 -47.47
C LEU A 455 -1.68 -0.86 -46.50
N LEU A 456 -1.43 -2.16 -46.61
CA LEU A 456 -1.96 -3.16 -45.69
C LEU A 456 -0.94 -3.44 -44.58
N THR A 457 -1.33 -3.17 -43.34
CA THR A 457 -0.52 -3.46 -42.14
C THR A 457 -1.17 -4.57 -41.32
N ILE A 458 -0.37 -5.52 -40.86
CA ILE A 458 -0.83 -6.68 -40.08
C ILE A 458 0.09 -6.83 -38.87
N LYS A 459 -0.49 -7.01 -37.67
CA LYS A 459 0.24 -7.43 -36.47
C LYS A 459 -0.45 -8.60 -35.78
N GLY A 460 0.32 -9.48 -35.16
CA GLY A 460 -0.14 -10.65 -34.41
C GLY A 460 -0.20 -10.43 -32.90
#